data_AF-A0A5A9X607-F1
#
_entry.id   AF-A0A5A9X607-F1
#
_cell.length_a   1.000
_cell.length_b   1.000
_cell.length_c   1.000
_cell.angle_alpha   90.00
_cell.angle_beta   90.00
_cell.angle_gamma   90.00
#
_symmetry.space_group_name_H-M   'P 1'
#
loop_
_entity.id
_entity.type
_entity.pdbx_description
1 polymer ?
#
loop_
_entity_poly.entity_id
_entity_poly.type
_entity_poly.pdbx_seq_one_letter_code
_entity_poly.pdbx_strand_id
1 'polypeptide(L)' 'MFGFGIPELLIIGAIVMLIFGVGKLPELGSSFGKAISNFRKAADGKDMIELNSKKDG' A
#
# COMPACT_ATOMS: atom_id res chain seq x y z
N MET A 1 6.37 29.81 -13.70
CA MET A 1 5.73 29.67 -12.39
C MET A 1 6.05 28.27 -11.88
N PHE A 2 7.05 28.16 -10.99
CA PHE A 2 7.51 26.89 -10.42
C PHE A 2 6.46 26.42 -9.40
N GLY A 3 5.53 25.58 -9.85
CA GLY A 3 4.61 24.88 -8.96
C GLY A 3 5.34 23.78 -8.20
N PHE A 4 4.80 23.41 -7.03
CA PHE A 4 5.23 22.28 -6.21
C PHE A 4 5.64 21.08 -7.08
N GLY A 5 6.95 20.89 -7.25
CA GLY A 5 7.50 19.84 -8.06
C GLY A 5 7.79 18.60 -7.24
N ILE A 6 8.25 17.57 -7.94
CA ILE A 6 8.83 16.38 -7.31
C ILE A 6 9.96 16.74 -6.30
N PRO A 7 10.83 17.75 -6.55
CA PRO A 7 11.87 18.12 -5.58
C PRO A 7 11.34 18.56 -4.21
N GLU A 8 10.31 19.42 -4.18
CA GLU A 8 9.72 19.91 -2.94
C GLU A 8 9.03 18.78 -2.16
N LEU A 9 8.36 17.85 -2.85
CA LEU A 9 7.77 16.66 -2.22
C LEU A 9 8.84 15.74 -1.64
N LEU A 10 10.01 15.60 -2.28
CA LEU A 10 11.11 14.81 -1.73
C LEU A 10 11.69 15.43 -0.46
N ILE A 11 11.79 16.76 -0.38
CA ILE A 11 12.25 17.46 0.82
C ILE A 11 11.28 17.21 1.99
N ILE A 12 9.97 17.35 1.74
CA ILE A 12 8.94 17.06 2.76
C ILE A 12 8.99 15.58 3.14
N GLY A 13 9.11 14.68 2.16
CA GLY A 13 9.25 13.24 2.39
C GLY A 13 10.47 12.91 3.26
N ALA A 14 11.60 13.58 3.04
CA ALA A 14 12.80 13.40 3.85
C ALA A 14 12.58 13.84 5.31
N ILE A 15 11.90 14.97 5.54
CA ILE A 15 11.56 15.42 6.91
C ILE A 15 10.64 14.41 7.60
N VAL A 16 9.61 13.94 6.91
CA VAL A 16 8.72 12.89 7.42
C VAL A 16 9.50 11.62 7.73
N MET A 17 10.44 11.23 6.86
CA MET A 17 11.30 10.07 7.06
C MET A 17 12.28 10.24 8.24
N LEU A 18 12.70 11.46 8.58
CA LEU A 18 13.50 11.73 9.79
C LEU A 18 12.68 11.57 11.06
N ILE A 19 11.41 11.97 11.04
CA ILE A 19 10.50 11.85 12.21
C ILE A 19 10.07 10.40 12.43
N PHE A 20 9.61 9.73 11.37
CA PHE A 20 9.07 8.37 11.45
C PHE A 20 10.15 7.28 11.29
N GLY A 21 11.29 7.61 10.70
CA GLY A 21 12.34 6.65 10.37
C GLY A 21 12.13 5.95 9.02
N VAL A 22 13.23 5.51 8.41
CA VAL A 22 13.26 4.90 7.06
C VAL A 22 12.48 3.59 6.96
N GLY A 23 12.33 2.86 8.07
CA GLY A 23 11.65 1.55 8.10
C GLY A 23 10.12 1.63 8.24
N LYS A 24 9.58 2.77 8.70
CA LYS A 24 8.13 2.90 8.95
C LYS A 24 7.32 3.09 7.67
N LEU A 25 7.87 3.75 6.67
CA LEU A 25 7.19 3.94 5.38
C LEU A 25 6.96 2.60 4.63
N PRO A 26 7.95 1.69 4.50
CA PRO A 26 7.72 0.36 3.91
C PRO A 26 6.77 -0.53 4.71
N GLU A 27 6.80 -0.44 6.05
CA GLU A 27 5.93 -1.20 6.95
C GLU A 27 4.46 -0.80 6.74
N LEU A 28 4.18 0.50 6.72
CA LEU A 28 2.86 1.05 6.41
C LEU A 28 2.46 0.74 4.95
N GLY A 29 3.36 0.92 3.98
CA GLY A 29 3.07 0.61 2.58
C GLY A 29 2.69 -0.86 2.35
N SER A 30 3.33 -1.78 3.07
CA SER A 30 3.04 -3.21 2.97
C SER A 30 1.66 -3.58 3.55
N SER A 31 1.25 -2.98 4.66
CA SER A 31 -0.07 -3.23 5.26
C SER A 31 -1.19 -2.59 4.43
N PHE A 32 -1.00 -1.34 3.99
CA PHE A 32 -1.92 -0.66 3.07
C PHE A 32 -2.00 -1.38 1.72
N GLY A 33 -0.88 -1.84 1.16
CA GLY A 33 -0.85 -2.57 -0.10
C GLY A 33 -1.63 -3.88 -0.05
N LYS A 34 -1.54 -4.63 1.07
CA LYS A 34 -2.38 -5.82 1.30
C LYS A 34 -3.85 -5.46 1.43
N ALA A 35 -4.19 -4.40 2.16
CA ALA A 35 -5.57 -3.94 2.30
C ALA A 35 -6.18 -3.52 0.95
N ILE A 36 -5.44 -2.75 0.15
CA ILE A 36 -5.86 -2.31 -1.20
C ILE A 36 -5.96 -3.52 -2.15
N SER A 37 -5.01 -4.45 -2.08
CA SER A 37 -5.05 -5.70 -2.86
C SER A 37 -6.31 -6.51 -2.55
N ASN A 38 -6.63 -6.71 -1.27
CA ASN A 38 -7.82 -7.45 -0.86
C ASN A 38 -9.11 -6.68 -1.21
N PHE A 39 -9.12 -5.36 -1.05
CA PHE A 39 -10.25 -4.53 -1.48
C PHE A 39 -10.49 -4.63 -2.99
N ARG A 40 -9.42 -4.61 -3.79
CA ARG A 40 -9.51 -4.81 -5.24
C ARG A 40 -9.99 -6.21 -5.61
N LYS A 41 -9.51 -7.27 -4.94
CA LYS A 41 -9.97 -8.64 -5.17
C LYS A 41 -11.46 -8.82 -4.88
N ALA A 42 -11.94 -8.24 -3.78
CA ALA A 42 -13.35 -8.23 -3.42
C ALA A 42 -14.19 -7.42 -4.41
N ALA A 43 -13.70 -6.25 -4.83
CA ALA A 43 -14.36 -5.40 -5.83
C ALA A 43 -14.42 -6.06 -7.22
N ASP A 44 -13.37 -6.78 -7.61
CA ASP A 44 -13.29 -7.55 -8.87
C ASP A 44 -14.04 -8.89 -8.79
N GLY A 45 -14.71 -9.21 -7.66
CA GLY A 45 -15.47 -10.45 -7.47
C GLY A 45 -14.63 -11.73 -7.43
N LYS A 46 -13.30 -11.63 -7.33
CA LYS A 46 -12.37 -12.77 -7.36
C LYS A 46 -12.39 -13.63 -6.09
N ASP A 47 -12.89 -13.09 -4.98
CA ASP A 47 -12.96 -13.81 -3.70
C ASP A 47 -14.07 -14.88 -3.63
N MET A 48 -14.95 -14.99 -4.64
CA MET A 48 -15.97 -16.05 -4.67
C MET A 48 -15.46 -17.42 -5.17
N ILE A 49 -14.28 -17.48 -5.82
CA ILE A 49 -13.79 -18.69 -6.49
C ILE A 49 -12.90 -19.56 -5.55
N GLU A 50 -12.35 -19.01 -4.47
CA GLU A 50 -11.34 -19.70 -3.64
C GLU A 50 -11.90 -20.52 -2.46
N LEU A 51 -13.19 -20.46 -2.16
CA LEU A 51 -13.80 -21.23 -1.06
C LEU A 51 -14.09 -22.71 -1.38
N ASN A 52 -13.82 -23.18 -2.61
CA ASN A 52 -14.14 -24.55 -3.04
C ASN A 52 -12.94 -25.43 -3.42
N SER A 53 -11.76 -25.24 -2.81
CA SER A 53 -10.60 -26.13 -3.08
C SER A 53 -9.80 -26.55 -1.83
N LYS A 54 -10.38 -26.48 -0.63
CA LYS A 54 -9.77 -27.07 0.58
C LYS A 54 -10.79 -27.76 1.48
N LYS A 55 -11.68 -28.51 0.84
CA LYS A 55 -12.41 -29.62 1.43
C LYS A 55 -12.42 -30.68 0.34
N ASP A 56 -12.02 -31.90 0.68
CA ASP A 56 -11.80 -33.06 -0.19
C ASP A 56 -10.32 -33.26 -0.55
N GLY A 57 -9.68 -34.08 0.29
CA GLY A 57 -8.29 -34.52 0.26
C GLY A 57 -7.98 -35.20 1.59
#